data_AF-A0AAJ4NLL0-F1
#
_entry.id   AF-A0AAJ4NLL0-F1
#
_cell.length_a   1.000
_cell.length_b   1.000
_cell.length_c   1.000
_cell.angle_alpha   90.00
_cell.angle_beta   90.00
_cell.angle_gamma   90.00
#
_symmetry.space_group_name_H-M   'P 1'
#
loop_
_entity.id
_entity.type
_entity.pdbx_description
1 polymer ?
#
loop_
_entity_poly.entity_id
_entity_poly.type
_entity_poly.pdbx_seq_one_letter_code
_entity_poly.pdbx_strand_id
1 'polypeptide(L)'
;MKIRKSLLLLLLFSRVVTAADFNNGRADVKINITATIVAPVCTILGENNESPLFINFDNVDFSEVENGTAYKDIQLKYNCTGSSVPANKVMNLYLYPTKYGVYTQVGNNVLRTSKNGLGISLTKSNANLDLNKWIPFGSNELQGSFILRASLITPNKLLLTEGSFDSTVAILMSYL
;
A
#
# COMPACT_ATOMS: atom_id res chain seq x y z
N MET A 1 -91.05 59.11 -28.15
CA MET A 1 -90.69 60.36 -27.45
C MET A 1 -90.75 60.14 -25.94
N LYS A 2 -89.61 59.92 -25.28
CA LYS A 2 -89.35 60.37 -23.89
C LYS A 2 -87.87 60.11 -23.56
N ILE A 3 -87.11 61.19 -23.58
CA ILE A 3 -85.72 61.33 -23.14
C ILE A 3 -85.76 61.97 -21.75
N ARG A 4 -84.92 61.49 -20.82
CA ARG A 4 -84.28 62.27 -19.71
C ARG A 4 -83.36 61.29 -18.96
N LYS A 5 -82.03 61.33 -19.15
CA LYS A 5 -81.01 62.21 -18.54
C LYS A 5 -80.97 62.15 -17.00
N SER A 6 -79.93 61.52 -16.44
CA SER A 6 -79.05 62.03 -15.36
C SER A 6 -78.07 60.91 -14.95
N LEU A 7 -76.78 60.91 -15.33
CA LEU A 7 -75.59 61.63 -14.82
C LEU A 7 -74.89 60.93 -13.62
N LEU A 8 -73.54 60.90 -13.69
CA LEU A 8 -72.52 60.52 -12.68
C LEU A 8 -72.26 59.01 -12.46
N LEU A 9 -71.05 58.46 -12.29
CA LEU A 9 -69.67 58.93 -12.09
C LEU A 9 -68.75 57.67 -12.07
N LEU A 10 -67.43 57.79 -12.35
CA LEU A 10 -66.33 56.82 -12.01
C LEU A 10 -66.28 55.48 -12.79
N LEU A 11 -65.17 54.93 -13.33
CA LEU A 11 -63.73 55.02 -13.03
C LEU A 11 -62.90 54.78 -14.30
N LEU A 12 -61.79 55.49 -14.41
CA LEU A 12 -60.64 55.14 -15.25
C LEU A 12 -60.04 53.81 -14.76
N PHE A 13 -60.01 52.79 -15.60
CA PHE A 13 -59.00 51.73 -15.52
C PHE A 13 -58.42 51.50 -16.91
N SER A 14 -57.35 52.24 -17.19
CA SER A 14 -56.35 51.87 -18.18
C SER A 14 -55.92 50.42 -17.90
N ARG A 15 -56.34 49.48 -18.75
CA ARG A 15 -55.74 48.14 -18.74
C ARG A 15 -54.31 48.27 -19.23
N VAL A 16 -53.39 48.42 -18.28
CA VAL A 16 -51.97 48.18 -18.49
C VAL A 16 -51.84 46.73 -18.95
N VAL A 17 -51.45 46.54 -20.20
CA VAL A 17 -50.97 45.24 -20.68
C VAL A 17 -49.62 45.02 -20.01
N THR A 18 -49.59 44.30 -18.90
CA THR A 18 -48.34 43.74 -18.41
C THR A 18 -47.96 42.61 -19.36
N ALA A 19 -47.01 42.87 -20.25
CA ALA A 19 -46.24 41.79 -20.86
C ALA A 19 -45.65 41.00 -19.68
N ALA A 20 -46.11 39.77 -19.50
CA ALA A 20 -45.44 38.84 -18.62
C ALA A 20 -44.11 38.50 -19.30
N ASP A 21 -43.03 39.12 -18.83
CA ASP A 21 -41.68 38.67 -19.14
C ASP A 21 -41.56 37.23 -18.62
N PHE A 22 -41.66 36.26 -19.55
CA PHE A 22 -41.18 34.91 -19.31
C PHE A 22 -39.66 35.00 -19.15
N ASN A 23 -39.21 35.27 -17.92
CA ASN A 23 -37.84 34.98 -17.52
C ASN A 23 -37.66 33.46 -17.58
N ASN A 24 -37.35 32.96 -18.78
CA ASN A 24 -36.70 31.66 -18.96
C ASN A 24 -35.26 31.79 -18.45
N GLY A 25 -35.13 32.00 -17.14
CA GLY A 25 -33.86 32.05 -16.43
C GLY A 25 -33.21 30.69 -16.51
N ARG A 26 -32.45 30.45 -17.59
CA ARG A 26 -31.57 29.30 -17.71
C ARG A 26 -30.29 29.67 -16.99
N ALA A 27 -30.08 29.08 -15.83
CA ALA A 27 -28.81 29.15 -15.13
C ALA A 27 -27.90 28.05 -15.68
N ASP A 28 -26.82 28.43 -16.35
CA ASP A 28 -25.71 27.52 -16.64
C ASP A 28 -24.94 27.27 -15.33
N VAL A 29 -25.26 26.17 -14.66
CA VAL A 29 -24.57 25.77 -13.42
C VAL A 29 -23.27 25.09 -13.80
N LYS A 30 -22.16 25.80 -13.62
CA LYS A 30 -20.82 25.24 -13.81
C LYS A 30 -20.47 24.37 -12.59
N ILE A 31 -20.57 23.06 -12.74
CA ILE A 31 -20.15 22.11 -11.69
C ILE A 31 -18.66 21.82 -11.88
N ASN A 32 -17.84 22.20 -10.89
CA ASN A 32 -16.44 21.79 -10.82
C ASN A 32 -16.33 20.55 -9.92
N ILE A 33 -16.07 19.39 -10.53
CA ILE A 33 -15.76 18.15 -9.80
C ILE A 33 -14.25 17.98 -9.78
N THR A 34 -13.65 18.08 -8.59
CA THR A 34 -12.25 17.74 -8.34
C THR A 34 -12.19 16.49 -7.49
N ALA A 35 -11.50 15.46 -7.96
CA ALA A 35 -11.23 14.24 -7.20
C ALA A 35 -9.72 13.99 -7.15
N THR A 36 -9.21 13.64 -5.98
CA THR A 36 -7.82 13.25 -5.76
C THR A 36 -7.82 11.81 -5.25
N ILE A 37 -7.24 10.88 -6.01
CA ILE A 37 -7.07 9.49 -5.59
C ILE A 37 -5.67 9.36 -4.99
N VAL A 38 -5.58 9.21 -3.67
CA VAL A 38 -4.32 8.93 -2.97
C VAL A 38 -4.36 7.46 -2.54
N ALA A 39 -3.48 6.63 -3.12
CA ALA A 39 -3.31 5.26 -2.66
C ALA A 39 -2.70 5.28 -1.24
N PRO A 40 -3.14 4.37 -0.35
CA PRO A 40 -2.61 4.32 1.01
C PRO A 40 -1.11 4.00 1.00
N VAL A 41 -0.32 4.80 1.72
CA VAL A 41 1.09 4.53 1.96
C VAL A 41 1.21 3.63 3.18
N CYS A 42 1.90 2.49 3.05
CA CYS A 42 2.14 1.58 4.16
C CYS A 42 3.52 1.81 4.77
N THR A 43 3.59 1.94 6.08
CA THR A 43 4.82 1.88 6.86
C THR A 43 4.99 0.47 7.41
N ILE A 44 6.24 0.00 7.45
CA ILE A 44 6.61 -1.28 8.04
C ILE A 44 7.66 -1.01 9.11
N LEU A 45 7.40 -1.53 10.30
CA LEU A 45 8.25 -1.34 11.47
C LEU A 45 8.46 -2.68 12.17
N GLY A 46 9.51 -2.76 12.98
CA GLY A 46 9.71 -3.90 13.87
C GLY A 46 8.76 -3.88 15.06
N GLU A 47 8.85 -4.89 15.90
CA GLU A 47 8.00 -5.06 17.08
C GLU A 47 8.06 -3.85 18.02
N ASN A 48 9.21 -3.19 18.11
CA ASN A 48 9.46 -2.03 18.96
C ASN A 48 9.44 -0.70 18.19
N ASN A 49 8.78 -0.67 17.02
CA ASN A 49 8.68 0.49 16.12
C ASN A 49 10.01 0.93 15.49
N GLU A 50 10.99 0.03 15.44
CA GLU A 50 12.29 0.29 14.83
C GLU A 50 12.24 0.23 13.30
N SER A 51 13.03 1.09 12.67
CA SER A 51 13.35 1.08 11.25
C SER A 51 14.63 1.90 11.02
N PRO A 52 15.71 1.34 10.44
CA PRO A 52 15.82 -0.03 9.93
C PRO A 52 15.80 -1.09 11.04
N LEU A 53 15.34 -2.30 10.72
CA LEU A 53 15.52 -3.48 11.58
C LEU A 53 16.90 -4.07 11.39
N PHE A 54 17.55 -4.43 12.49
CA PHE A 54 18.78 -5.20 12.49
C PHE A 54 18.51 -6.60 13.04
N ILE A 55 18.95 -7.62 12.29
CA ILE A 55 18.78 -9.03 12.65
C ILE A 55 20.17 -9.58 12.90
N ASN A 56 20.42 -10.05 14.13
CA ASN A 56 21.65 -10.74 14.48
C ASN A 56 21.37 -12.24 14.56
N PHE A 57 22.15 -13.03 13.82
CA PHE A 57 22.12 -14.48 13.91
C PHE A 57 22.97 -15.04 15.06
N ASP A 58 23.70 -14.17 15.77
CA ASP A 58 24.67 -14.51 16.79
C ASP A 58 25.78 -15.42 16.22
N ASN A 59 26.44 -16.21 17.06
CA ASN A 59 27.37 -17.23 16.58
C ASN A 59 26.58 -18.43 16.06
N VAL A 60 26.82 -18.78 14.80
CA VAL A 60 26.15 -19.90 14.12
C VAL A 60 27.19 -20.91 13.66
N ASP A 61 26.99 -22.17 14.03
CA ASP A 61 27.82 -23.26 13.56
C ASP A 61 27.45 -23.69 12.14
N PHE A 62 28.43 -24.15 11.36
CA PHE A 62 28.17 -24.62 9.99
C PHE A 62 27.17 -25.78 9.94
N SER A 63 27.09 -26.61 11.00
CA SER A 63 26.09 -27.68 11.12
C SER A 63 24.67 -27.13 11.25
N GLU A 64 24.46 -25.98 11.89
CA GLU A 64 23.12 -25.39 12.02
C GLU A 64 22.62 -24.81 10.69
N VAL A 65 23.54 -24.27 9.88
CA VAL A 65 23.24 -23.84 8.51
C VAL A 65 22.91 -25.04 7.62
N GLU A 66 23.70 -26.11 7.71
CA GLU A 66 23.51 -27.34 6.93
C GLU A 66 22.19 -28.06 7.28
N ASN A 67 21.86 -28.11 8.57
CA ASN A 67 20.63 -28.76 9.04
C ASN A 67 19.38 -27.87 8.93
N GLY A 68 19.53 -26.61 8.47
CA GLY A 68 18.43 -25.66 8.32
C GLY A 68 17.84 -25.15 9.65
N THR A 69 18.58 -25.26 10.74
CA THR A 69 18.16 -24.80 12.08
C THR A 69 18.63 -23.39 12.41
N ALA A 70 19.53 -22.81 11.61
CA ALA A 70 19.96 -21.42 11.73
C ALA A 70 18.91 -20.44 11.17
N TYR A 71 17.93 -20.05 11.99
CA TYR A 71 16.90 -19.08 11.61
C TYR A 71 16.57 -18.08 12.71
N LYS A 72 15.99 -16.94 12.31
CA LYS A 72 15.41 -15.94 13.21
C LYS A 72 14.00 -15.57 12.73
N ASP A 73 13.06 -15.56 13.65
CA ASP A 73 11.70 -15.07 13.44
C ASP A 73 11.64 -13.59 13.78
N ILE A 74 11.09 -12.80 12.86
CA ILE A 74 11.08 -11.34 12.94
C ILE A 74 9.61 -10.91 12.90
N GLN A 75 9.13 -10.37 14.01
CA GLN A 75 7.79 -9.80 14.10
C GLN A 75 7.79 -8.41 13.47
N LEU A 76 7.03 -8.26 12.38
CA LEU A 76 6.85 -7.00 11.66
C LEU A 76 5.43 -6.48 11.87
N LYS A 77 5.31 -5.16 12.07
CA LYS A 77 4.05 -4.43 12.07
C LYS A 77 3.93 -3.62 10.78
N TYR A 78 2.74 -3.60 10.19
CA TYR A 78 2.43 -2.71 9.09
C TYR A 78 1.26 -1.79 9.46
N ASN A 79 1.32 -0.57 8.95
CA ASN A 79 0.25 0.42 9.08
C ASN A 79 0.15 1.23 7.79
N CYS A 80 -1.01 1.17 7.15
CA CYS A 80 -1.32 1.84 5.91
C CYS A 80 -2.23 3.05 6.16
N THR A 81 -1.83 4.22 5.66
CA THR A 81 -2.62 5.45 5.80
C THR A 81 -3.98 5.31 5.13
N GLY A 82 -5.05 5.86 5.70
CA GLY A 82 -6.37 5.90 5.07
C GLY A 82 -7.46 5.37 5.98
N SER A 83 -8.71 5.44 5.52
CA SER A 83 -9.88 5.00 6.27
C SER A 83 -10.43 3.64 5.81
N SER A 84 -10.07 3.19 4.60
CA SER A 84 -10.50 1.90 4.06
C SER A 84 -9.49 1.35 3.05
N VAL A 85 -9.53 0.03 2.85
CA VAL A 85 -8.78 -0.63 1.77
C VAL A 85 -9.36 -0.20 0.41
N PRO A 86 -8.51 0.21 -0.56
CA PRO A 86 -8.98 0.60 -1.87
C PRO A 86 -9.76 -0.52 -2.56
N ALA A 87 -10.90 -0.17 -3.16
CA ALA A 87 -11.73 -1.13 -3.86
C ALA A 87 -10.97 -1.84 -4.99
N ASN A 88 -11.16 -3.16 -5.11
CA ASN A 88 -10.53 -4.02 -6.12
C ASN A 88 -8.99 -4.05 -6.08
N LYS A 89 -8.39 -3.73 -4.93
CA LYS A 89 -6.95 -3.81 -4.72
C LYS A 89 -6.62 -4.86 -3.66
N VAL A 90 -5.45 -5.48 -3.81
CA VAL A 90 -4.93 -6.44 -2.84
C VAL A 90 -3.62 -5.92 -2.28
N MET A 91 -3.40 -6.08 -0.98
CA MET A 91 -2.11 -5.77 -0.38
C MET A 91 -1.06 -6.73 -0.92
N ASN A 92 0.03 -6.16 -1.44
CA ASN A 92 1.18 -6.90 -1.94
C ASN A 92 2.44 -6.50 -1.17
N LEU A 93 3.33 -7.47 -1.01
CA LEU A 93 4.66 -7.34 -0.45
C LEU A 93 5.69 -7.36 -1.58
N TYR A 94 6.72 -6.55 -1.49
CA TYR A 94 7.87 -6.56 -2.38
C TYR A 94 9.16 -6.54 -1.58
N LEU A 95 10.06 -7.47 -1.90
CA LEU A 95 11.37 -7.60 -1.25
C LEU A 95 12.45 -7.24 -2.27
N TYR A 96 13.16 -6.16 -2.03
CA TYR A 96 14.20 -5.64 -2.91
C TYR A 96 15.57 -5.75 -2.24
N PRO A 97 16.48 -6.63 -2.69
CA PRO A 97 17.83 -6.68 -2.15
C PRO A 97 18.57 -5.37 -2.44
N THR A 98 18.99 -4.67 -1.40
CA THR A 98 19.73 -3.40 -1.51
C THR A 98 21.24 -3.59 -1.39
N LYS A 99 21.69 -4.76 -0.90
CA LYS A 99 23.11 -5.13 -0.79
C LYS A 99 23.34 -6.55 -1.32
N TYR A 100 24.39 -6.74 -2.12
CA TYR A 100 24.83 -7.99 -2.80
C TYR A 100 23.87 -8.69 -3.76
N GLY A 101 22.57 -8.36 -3.73
CA GLY A 101 21.60 -8.86 -4.69
C GLY A 101 21.05 -10.25 -4.34
N VAL A 102 20.61 -10.96 -5.37
CA VAL A 102 20.02 -12.30 -5.28
C VAL A 102 21.11 -13.36 -5.41
N TYR A 103 21.08 -14.40 -4.58
CA TYR A 103 21.96 -15.55 -4.70
C TYR A 103 21.40 -16.59 -5.69
N THR A 104 21.47 -16.23 -6.98
CA THR A 104 20.83 -16.98 -8.08
C THR A 104 21.29 -18.43 -8.25
N GLN A 105 22.47 -18.80 -7.73
CA GLN A 105 22.97 -20.18 -7.75
C GLN A 105 22.15 -21.10 -6.82
N VAL A 106 21.49 -20.55 -5.80
CA VAL A 106 20.67 -21.30 -4.85
C VAL A 106 19.18 -21.15 -5.16
N GLY A 107 18.75 -19.95 -5.57
CA GLY A 107 17.37 -19.69 -5.95
C GLY A 107 17.07 -18.21 -6.15
N ASN A 108 15.89 -17.90 -6.70
CA ASN A 108 15.44 -16.53 -6.94
C ASN A 108 14.88 -15.84 -5.67
N ASN A 109 14.73 -16.59 -4.58
CA ASN A 109 14.16 -16.18 -3.30
C ASN A 109 15.23 -16.06 -2.19
N VAL A 110 16.51 -16.03 -2.57
CA VAL A 110 17.64 -16.08 -1.64
C VAL A 110 18.44 -14.79 -1.73
N LEU A 111 18.61 -14.10 -0.61
CA LEU A 111 19.51 -12.96 -0.52
C LEU A 111 20.96 -13.45 -0.52
N ARG A 112 21.80 -12.79 -1.32
CA ARG A 112 23.25 -13.00 -1.26
C ARG A 112 23.81 -12.29 -0.04
N THR A 113 24.80 -12.91 0.61
CA THR A 113 25.56 -12.28 1.69
C THR A 113 26.94 -11.84 1.20
N SER A 114 27.68 -11.13 2.05
CA SER A 114 29.10 -10.82 1.83
C SER A 114 30.01 -12.05 1.78
N LYS A 115 29.53 -13.23 2.22
CA LYS A 115 30.26 -14.49 2.21
C LYS A 115 29.75 -15.40 1.09
N ASN A 116 30.69 -15.95 0.33
CA ASN A 116 30.36 -16.97 -0.66
C ASN A 116 29.85 -18.24 0.03
N GLY A 117 28.97 -18.99 -0.64
CA GLY A 117 28.39 -20.20 -0.07
C GLY A 117 27.32 -19.97 1.00
N LEU A 118 27.03 -18.72 1.37
CA LEU A 118 26.03 -18.37 2.39
C LEU A 118 24.98 -17.41 1.81
N GLY A 119 23.72 -17.81 1.92
CA GLY A 119 22.55 -17.01 1.57
C GLY A 119 21.57 -16.89 2.72
N ILE A 120 20.57 -16.01 2.56
CA ILE A 120 19.46 -15.86 3.50
C ILE A 120 18.14 -16.06 2.74
N SER A 121 17.38 -17.10 3.09
CA SER A 121 16.01 -17.29 2.62
C SER A 121 15.04 -16.51 3.50
N LEU A 122 14.03 -15.90 2.88
CA LEU A 122 12.95 -15.20 3.58
C LEU A 122 11.63 -15.94 3.36
N THR A 123 10.94 -16.27 4.46
CA THR A 123 9.66 -16.98 4.41
C THR A 123 8.61 -16.32 5.27
N LYS A 124 7.35 -16.44 4.85
CA LYS A 124 6.17 -16.07 5.63
C LYS A 124 5.22 -17.26 5.66
N SER A 125 4.80 -17.69 6.86
CA SER A 125 3.89 -18.84 7.01
C SER A 125 4.39 -20.09 6.26
N ASN A 126 5.71 -20.34 6.30
CA ASN A 126 6.42 -21.41 5.58
C ASN A 126 6.44 -21.31 4.04
N ALA A 127 5.89 -20.24 3.46
CA ALA A 127 6.02 -19.96 2.03
C ALA A 127 7.27 -19.12 1.76
N ASN A 128 8.07 -19.53 0.77
CA ASN A 128 9.19 -18.74 0.26
C ASN A 128 8.68 -17.44 -0.37
N LEU A 129 9.38 -16.34 -0.09
CA LEU A 129 9.08 -15.04 -0.68
C LEU A 129 10.09 -14.76 -1.80
N ASP A 130 9.60 -14.75 -3.04
CA ASP A 130 10.40 -14.36 -4.20
C ASP A 130 10.95 -12.93 -4.06
N LEU A 131 12.21 -12.74 -4.41
CA LEU A 131 12.82 -11.42 -4.44
C LEU A 131 12.47 -10.72 -5.76
N ASN A 132 12.39 -9.39 -5.71
CA ASN A 132 12.11 -8.53 -6.87
C ASN A 132 10.78 -8.83 -7.57
N LYS A 133 9.76 -9.26 -6.81
CA LYS A 133 8.41 -9.50 -7.31
C LYS A 133 7.37 -9.01 -6.31
N TRP A 134 6.22 -8.60 -6.83
CA TRP A 134 5.04 -8.33 -6.02
C TRP A 134 4.38 -9.66 -5.63
N ILE A 135 4.23 -9.88 -4.33
CA ILE A 135 3.67 -11.09 -3.75
C ILE A 135 2.38 -10.71 -3.03
N PRO A 136 1.23 -11.35 -3.34
CA PRO A 136 0.00 -11.14 -2.58
C PRO A 136 0.24 -11.43 -1.09
N PHE A 137 0.00 -10.43 -0.24
CA PHE A 137 0.23 -10.53 1.19
C PHE A 137 -0.91 -11.28 1.90
N GLY A 138 -2.12 -11.29 1.32
CA GLY A 138 -3.26 -12.06 1.82
C GLY A 138 -4.03 -11.43 2.99
N SER A 139 -3.79 -10.15 3.30
CA SER A 139 -4.59 -9.37 4.25
C SER A 139 -5.24 -8.18 3.55
N ASN A 140 -6.48 -7.87 3.93
CA ASN A 140 -7.23 -6.67 3.53
C ASN A 140 -7.47 -5.74 4.72
N GLU A 141 -6.55 -5.75 5.68
CA GLU A 141 -6.56 -4.84 6.82
C GLU A 141 -5.58 -3.69 6.57
N LEU A 142 -5.91 -2.49 7.05
CA LEU A 142 -5.00 -1.33 6.96
C LEU A 142 -3.83 -1.43 7.93
N GLN A 143 -3.97 -2.22 8.98
CA GLN A 143 -2.95 -2.41 9.99
C GLN A 143 -2.92 -3.87 10.41
N GLY A 144 -1.76 -4.34 10.83
CA GLY A 144 -1.62 -5.69 11.35
C GLY A 144 -0.16 -6.04 11.59
N SER A 145 0.07 -7.33 11.77
CA SER A 145 1.42 -7.85 11.98
C SER A 145 1.60 -9.20 11.31
N PHE A 146 2.86 -9.57 11.07
CA PHE A 146 3.23 -10.87 10.53
C PHE A 146 4.64 -11.25 10.96
N ILE A 147 4.91 -12.55 10.98
CA ILE A 147 6.26 -13.09 11.19
C ILE A 147 6.92 -13.30 9.84
N LEU A 148 8.10 -12.72 9.69
CA LEU A 148 9.04 -13.03 8.62
C LEU A 148 10.15 -13.90 9.21
N ARG A 149 10.36 -15.08 8.67
CA ARG A 149 11.49 -15.93 9.06
C ARG A 149 12.65 -15.73 8.10
N ALA A 150 13.80 -15.36 8.64
CA ALA A 150 15.06 -15.33 7.92
C ALA A 150 15.88 -16.58 8.29
N SER A 151 16.22 -17.40 7.30
CA SER A 151 16.99 -18.63 7.49
C SER A 151 18.30 -18.55 6.73
N LEU A 152 19.41 -18.86 7.41
CA LEU A 152 20.69 -19.05 6.73
C LEU A 152 20.64 -20.33 5.93
N ILE A 153 21.09 -20.25 4.67
CA ILE A 153 21.13 -21.41 3.78
C ILE A 153 22.47 -21.48 3.05
N THR A 154 22.87 -22.71 2.72
CA THR A 154 24.06 -22.97 1.93
C THR A 154 23.76 -23.99 0.84
N PRO A 155 24.29 -23.83 -0.39
CA PRO A 155 24.24 -24.90 -1.38
C PRO A 155 25.22 -26.04 -1.05
N ASN A 156 26.27 -25.75 -0.27
CA ASN A 156 27.28 -26.72 0.12
C ASN A 156 28.11 -26.18 1.30
N LYS A 157 28.16 -26.94 2.41
CA LYS A 157 28.95 -26.62 3.60
C LYS A 157 30.43 -26.37 3.34
N LEU A 158 31.03 -27.03 2.34
CA LEU A 158 32.44 -26.83 1.98
C LEU A 158 32.74 -25.43 1.45
N LEU A 159 31.72 -24.66 1.08
CA LEU A 159 31.85 -23.26 0.65
C LEU A 159 31.77 -22.28 1.82
N LEU A 160 31.38 -22.74 3.01
CA LEU A 160 31.27 -21.89 4.19
C LEU A 160 32.67 -21.56 4.73
N THR A 161 32.81 -20.30 5.13
CA THR A 161 34.05 -19.77 5.72
C THR A 161 33.71 -18.98 6.96
N GLU A 162 34.60 -19.00 7.94
CA GLU A 162 34.42 -18.27 9.20
C GLU A 162 34.40 -16.75 9.03
N GLY A 163 33.92 -16.06 10.07
CA GLY A 163 33.89 -14.60 10.18
C GLY A 163 32.53 -13.99 9.87
N SER A 164 32.43 -12.68 10.11
CA SER A 164 31.18 -11.94 9.98
C SER A 164 30.68 -11.88 8.53
N PHE A 165 29.36 -11.84 8.39
CA PHE A 165 28.68 -11.63 7.11
C PHE A 165 27.57 -10.59 7.25
N ASP A 166 27.17 -9.99 6.15
CA ASP A 166 25.99 -9.12 6.10
C ASP A 166 25.21 -9.25 4.79
N SER A 167 23.98 -8.74 4.80
CA SER A 167 23.09 -8.59 3.64
C SER A 167 22.05 -7.52 3.97
N THR A 168 21.36 -6.97 2.97
CA THR A 168 20.32 -5.95 3.19
C THR A 168 19.21 -6.08 2.16
N VAL A 169 17.97 -5.99 2.64
CA VAL A 169 16.75 -6.02 1.84
C VAL A 169 15.85 -4.87 2.28
N ALA A 170 15.26 -4.18 1.31
CA ALA A 170 14.17 -3.26 1.53
C ALA A 170 12.84 -4.01 1.39
N ILE A 171 11.92 -3.76 2.31
CA ILE A 171 10.57 -4.29 2.28
C ILE A 171 9.62 -3.16 1.91
N LEU A 172 8.81 -3.36 0.88
CA LEU A 172 7.76 -2.44 0.47
C LEU A 172 6.42 -3.16 0.54
N MET A 173 5.39 -2.44 0.98
CA MET A 173 4.01 -2.91 0.93
C MET A 173 3.14 -1.87 0.23
N SER A 174 2.28 -2.35 -0.67
CA SER A 174 1.39 -1.48 -1.44
C SER A 174 0.13 -2.23 -1.86
N TYR A 175 -0.96 -1.50 -2.06
CA TYR A 175 -2.19 -2.04 -2.63
C TYR A 175 -2.15 -1.92 -4.15
N LEU A 176 -2.17 -3.06 -4.85
CA LEU A 176 -2.08 -3.15 -6.31
C LEU A 176 -3.33 -3.77 -6.93
#